data_AF-A0A5E4HJ69-F1
#
_entry.id   AF-A0A5E4HJ69-F1
#
_cell.length_a   1.000
_cell.length_b   1.000
_cell.length_c   1.000
_cell.angle_alpha   90.00
_cell.angle_beta   90.00
_cell.angle_gamma   90.00
#
_symmetry.space_group_name_H-M   'P 1'
#
loop_
_entity.id
_entity.type
_entity.pdbx_description
1 polymer ?
#
loop_
_entity_poly.entity_id
_entity_poly.type
_entity_poly.pdbx_seq_one_letter_code
_entity_poly.pdbx_strand_id
1 'polypeptide(L)'
;MSNEKKSATLGMPHGTASNRLRKIVLFHLLKKLNENTCFKCQGIIEAVEDLSIEHKKPWEGISAELFWDIENIAFSHLNCNRPDRQFRKYTPEQAVTIRRDRTAQYMRDAYTADKRREKYERTGH
;
A
#
# COMPACT_ATOMS: atom_id res chain seq x y z
N MET A 1 33.17 12.04 6.95
CA MET A 1 32.20 13.17 7.00
C MET A 1 30.98 12.73 7.80
N SER A 2 30.55 13.49 8.81
CA SER A 2 29.35 13.15 9.60
C SER A 2 28.07 13.27 8.78
N ASN A 3 27.00 12.61 9.23
CA ASN A 3 25.68 12.73 8.62
C ASN A 3 25.12 14.16 8.74
N GLU A 4 25.51 14.94 9.76
CA GLU A 4 25.09 16.34 9.86
C GLU A 4 25.73 17.18 8.77
N LYS A 5 27.04 17.01 8.52
CA LYS A 5 27.72 17.74 7.45
C LYS A 5 27.06 17.46 6.10
N LYS A 6 26.76 16.19 5.81
CA LYS A 6 26.05 15.80 4.57
C LYS A 6 24.66 16.42 4.51
N SER A 7 23.90 16.40 5.60
CA SER A 7 22.52 16.91 5.61
C SER A 7 22.49 18.44 5.46
N ALA A 8 23.42 19.15 6.09
CA ALA A 8 23.60 20.59 5.92
C ALA A 8 23.97 20.95 4.46
N THR A 9 24.88 20.19 3.84
CA THR A 9 25.25 20.41 2.42
C THR A 9 24.09 20.14 1.46
N LEU A 10 23.29 19.10 1.73
CA LEU A 10 22.22 18.66 0.83
C LEU A 10 20.87 19.36 1.08
N GLY A 11 20.74 20.09 2.19
CA GLY A 11 19.47 20.68 2.64
C GLY A 11 18.42 19.65 3.07
N MET A 12 18.79 18.37 3.21
CA MET A 12 17.90 17.28 3.58
C MET A 12 18.70 16.08 4.12
N PRO A 13 18.06 15.11 4.82
CA PRO A 13 18.73 13.90 5.26
C PRO A 13 19.40 13.15 4.11
N HIS A 14 20.64 12.71 4.32
CA HIS A 14 21.44 12.05 3.29
C HIS A 14 20.76 10.80 2.68
N GLY A 15 19.99 10.06 3.48
CA GLY A 15 19.20 8.92 3.01
C GLY A 15 18.12 9.32 2.00
N THR A 16 17.38 10.39 2.30
CA THR A 16 16.36 10.97 1.41
C THR A 16 16.99 11.44 0.10
N ALA A 17 18.10 12.17 0.17
CA ALA A 17 18.84 12.62 -1.01
C ALA A 17 19.32 11.44 -1.87
N SER A 18 19.85 10.39 -1.25
CA SER A 18 20.31 9.19 -1.96
C SER A 18 19.16 8.43 -2.63
N ASN A 19 18.02 8.30 -1.95
CA ASN A 19 16.83 7.67 -2.54
C ASN A 19 16.31 8.48 -3.74
N ARG A 20 16.26 9.82 -3.62
CA ARG A 20 15.87 10.71 -4.71
C ARG A 20 16.84 10.59 -5.89
N LEU A 21 18.14 10.59 -5.63
CA LEU A 21 19.17 10.43 -6.66
C LEU A 21 19.02 9.09 -7.40
N ARG A 22 18.87 7.98 -6.68
CA ARG A 22 18.66 6.65 -7.31
C ARG A 22 17.42 6.65 -8.20
N LYS A 23 16.32 7.26 -7.75
CA LYS A 23 15.08 7.38 -8.55
C LYS A 23 15.30 8.20 -9.83
N ILE A 24 16.04 9.32 -9.74
CA ILE A 24 16.40 10.16 -10.89
C ILE A 24 17.28 9.41 -11.88
N VAL A 25 18.32 8.74 -11.40
CA VAL A 25 19.24 7.96 -12.26
C VAL A 25 18.48 6.84 -12.96
N LEU A 26 17.64 6.10 -12.23
CA LEU A 26 16.81 5.05 -12.81
C LEU A 26 15.88 5.62 -13.89
N PHE A 27 15.12 6.67 -13.59
CA PHE A 27 14.21 7.28 -14.56
C PHE A 27 14.94 7.77 -15.81
N HIS A 28 16.11 8.39 -15.66
CA HIS A 28 16.94 8.83 -16.77
C HIS A 28 17.34 7.65 -17.68
N LEU A 29 17.75 6.52 -17.09
CA LEU A 29 18.08 5.30 -17.83
C LEU A 29 16.86 4.72 -18.55
N LEU A 30 15.69 4.69 -17.90
CA LEU A 30 14.45 4.22 -18.51
C LEU A 30 14.08 5.05 -19.74
N LYS A 31 14.12 6.39 -19.66
CA LYS A 31 13.88 7.23 -20.86
C LYS A 31 14.91 6.97 -21.95
N LYS A 32 16.18 6.81 -21.59
CA LYS A 32 17.27 6.56 -22.56
C LYS A 32 17.09 5.22 -23.29
N LEU A 33 16.56 4.22 -22.62
CA LEU A 33 16.31 2.89 -23.17
C LEU A 33 14.90 2.74 -23.77
N ASN A 34 14.06 3.78 -23.75
CA ASN A 34 12.63 3.74 -24.09
C ASN A 34 11.82 2.73 -23.25
N GLU A 35 12.27 2.49 -22.02
CA GLU A 35 11.65 1.58 -21.04
C GLU A 35 10.77 2.34 -20.03
N ASN A 36 10.46 3.62 -20.28
CA ASN A 36 9.60 4.43 -19.41
C ASN A 36 8.10 4.28 -19.75
N THR A 37 7.70 3.11 -20.25
CA THR A 37 6.30 2.76 -20.52
C THR A 37 5.69 2.10 -19.30
N CYS A 38 4.54 2.59 -18.84
CA CYS A 38 3.85 2.04 -17.69
C CYS A 38 3.30 0.64 -18.00
N PHE A 39 3.70 -0.35 -17.22
CA PHE A 39 3.24 -1.73 -17.36
C PHE A 39 1.71 -1.90 -17.23
N LYS A 40 1.03 -1.05 -16.45
CA LYS A 40 -0.42 -1.17 -16.20
C LYS A 40 -1.26 -0.53 -17.30
N CYS A 41 -0.98 0.73 -17.64
CA CYS A 41 -1.82 1.51 -18.55
C CYS A 41 -1.22 1.68 -19.96
N GLN A 42 0.02 1.21 -20.17
CA GLN A 42 0.78 1.34 -21.42
C GLN A 42 1.09 2.80 -21.83
N GLY A 43 0.80 3.77 -20.96
CA GLY A 43 1.16 5.17 -21.17
C GLY A 43 2.61 5.48 -20.77
N ILE A 44 3.16 6.54 -21.34
CA ILE A 44 4.52 7.02 -21.03
C ILE A 44 4.57 7.67 -19.65
N ILE A 45 5.60 7.34 -18.87
CA ILE A 45 5.93 8.03 -17.61
C ILE A 45 6.79 9.24 -17.97
N GLU A 46 6.22 10.44 -17.81
CA GLU A 46 6.86 11.70 -18.23
C GLU A 46 7.76 12.33 -17.17
N ALA A 47 7.43 12.12 -15.89
CA ALA A 47 8.12 12.71 -14.74
C ALA A 47 8.68 11.65 -13.77
N VAL A 48 9.82 11.96 -13.13
CA VAL A 48 10.44 11.07 -12.14
C VAL A 48 9.57 10.93 -10.88
N GLU A 49 8.80 11.96 -10.54
CA GLU A 49 7.85 11.98 -9.45
C GLU A 49 6.78 10.90 -9.63
N ASP A 50 6.35 10.70 -10.88
CA ASP A 50 5.34 9.72 -11.26
C ASP A 50 5.91 8.30 -11.43
N LEU A 51 7.22 8.09 -11.46
CA LEU A 51 7.80 6.76 -11.55
C LEU A 51 7.51 5.93 -10.27
N SER A 52 7.04 4.71 -10.44
CA SER A 52 6.95 3.69 -9.42
C SER A 52 7.64 2.40 -9.87
N ILE A 53 8.18 1.66 -8.91
CA ILE A 53 8.70 0.30 -9.10
C ILE A 53 7.73 -0.62 -8.36
N GLU A 54 7.18 -1.61 -9.06
CA GLU A 54 6.23 -2.56 -8.48
C GLU A 54 6.50 -3.99 -8.95
N HIS A 55 5.94 -4.95 -8.23
CA HIS A 55 5.95 -6.35 -8.63
C HIS A 55 4.75 -6.64 -9.55
N LYS A 56 4.96 -7.41 -10.63
CA LYS A 56 3.90 -7.83 -11.56
C LYS A 56 2.93 -8.81 -10.89
N LYS A 57 3.46 -9.69 -10.04
CA LYS A 57 2.75 -10.66 -9.22
C LYS A 57 2.92 -10.34 -7.73
N PRO A 58 1.89 -10.57 -6.90
CA PRO A 58 2.01 -10.42 -5.46
C PRO A 58 3.04 -11.41 -4.90
N TRP A 59 3.85 -10.94 -3.94
CA TRP A 59 4.89 -11.72 -3.27
C TRP A 59 4.66 -11.81 -1.76
N GLU A 60 4.09 -10.78 -1.15
CA GLU A 60 3.90 -10.67 0.30
C GLU A 60 2.98 -11.79 0.80
N GLY A 61 3.47 -12.58 1.76
CA GLY A 61 2.76 -13.75 2.27
C GLY A 61 2.68 -14.94 1.31
N ILE A 62 3.32 -14.87 0.14
CA ILE A 62 3.33 -15.94 -0.88
C ILE A 62 4.74 -16.52 -1.02
N SER A 63 5.72 -15.72 -1.45
CA SER A 63 7.11 -16.19 -1.63
C SER A 63 8.10 -15.03 -1.64
N ALA A 64 9.19 -15.18 -0.90
CA ALA A 64 10.32 -14.26 -0.96
C ALA A 64 11.07 -14.33 -2.30
N GLU A 65 11.01 -15.45 -3.02
CA GLU A 65 11.65 -15.57 -4.34
C GLU A 65 11.03 -14.62 -5.36
N LEU A 66 9.71 -14.45 -5.32
CA LEU A 66 8.98 -13.49 -6.15
C LEU A 66 9.37 -12.03 -5.87
N PHE A 67 9.88 -11.74 -4.68
CA PHE A 67 10.36 -10.40 -4.34
C PHE A 67 11.66 -10.06 -5.09
N TRP A 68 12.54 -11.05 -5.25
CA TRP A 68 13.86 -10.91 -5.86
C TRP A 68 13.88 -11.23 -7.36
N ASP A 69 12.81 -11.80 -7.91
CA ASP A 69 12.67 -12.09 -9.34
C ASP A 69 12.61 -10.79 -10.17
N ILE A 70 13.67 -10.55 -10.95
CA ILE A 70 13.78 -9.38 -11.84
C ILE A 70 12.68 -9.36 -12.90
N GLU A 71 12.28 -10.53 -13.40
CA GLU A 71 11.20 -10.64 -14.39
C GLU A 71 9.83 -10.33 -13.75
N ASN A 72 9.75 -10.38 -12.42
CA ASN A 72 8.58 -9.95 -11.66
C ASN A 72 8.62 -8.45 -11.32
N ILE A 73 9.66 -7.69 -11.66
CA ILE A 73 9.71 -6.24 -11.45
C ILE A 73 9.21 -5.50 -12.69
N ALA A 74 8.45 -4.43 -12.49
CA ALA A 74 7.98 -3.54 -13.54
C ALA A 74 7.99 -2.08 -13.09
N PHE A 75 7.90 -1.18 -14.07
CA PHE A 75 7.75 0.26 -13.86
C PHE A 75 6.33 0.71 -14.21
N SER A 76 5.80 1.64 -13.43
CA SER A 76 4.46 2.18 -13.65
C SER A 76 4.35 3.62 -13.17
N HIS A 77 3.25 4.27 -13.54
CA HIS A 77 2.86 5.52 -12.88
C HIS A 77 2.53 5.25 -11.41
N LEU A 78 2.87 6.19 -10.55
CA LEU A 78 2.58 6.13 -9.12
C LEU A 78 1.08 5.95 -8.82
N ASN A 79 0.22 6.54 -9.65
CA ASN A 79 -1.25 6.40 -9.53
C ASN A 79 -1.78 5.05 -10.05
N CYS A 80 -0.99 4.34 -10.87
CA CYS A 80 -1.30 3.03 -11.42
C CYS A 80 -0.84 1.90 -10.50
N ASN A 81 0.21 2.13 -9.71
CA ASN A 81 0.66 1.20 -8.67
C ASN A 81 -0.39 1.14 -7.55
N ARG A 82 -1.29 0.17 -7.66
CA ARG A 82 -2.33 -0.12 -6.68
C ARG A 82 -1.99 -1.45 -6.03
N PRO A 83 -2.11 -1.56 -4.70
CA PRO A 83 -1.83 -2.81 -4.01
C PRO A 83 -2.72 -3.92 -4.55
N ASP A 84 -2.12 -5.09 -4.74
CA ASP A 84 -2.88 -6.29 -5.04
C ASP A 84 -3.91 -6.51 -3.94
N ARG A 85 -5.17 -6.68 -4.33
CA ARG A 85 -6.21 -7.00 -3.36
C ARG A 85 -5.88 -8.40 -2.84
N GLN A 86 -5.58 -8.51 -1.54
CA GLN A 86 -5.45 -9.80 -0.90
C GLN A 86 -6.65 -10.67 -1.27
N PHE A 87 -6.39 -11.93 -1.62
CA PHE A 87 -7.43 -12.92 -1.82
C PHE A 87 -8.36 -12.87 -0.61
N ARG A 88 -9.67 -12.76 -0.86
CA ARG A 88 -10.65 -12.80 0.22
C ARG A 88 -10.43 -14.11 0.98
N LYS A 89 -10.07 -14.02 2.25
CA LYS A 89 -9.87 -15.18 3.15
C LYS A 89 -11.10 -16.10 3.20
N TYR A 90 -12.27 -15.57 2.83
CA TYR A 90 -13.56 -16.23 2.88
C TYR A 90 -14.26 -16.16 1.53
N THR A 91 -14.99 -17.21 1.16
CA THR A 91 -15.90 -17.17 0.02
C THR A 91 -17.00 -16.11 0.23
N PRO A 92 -17.71 -15.66 -0.83
CA PRO A 92 -18.83 -14.74 -0.67
C PRO A 92 -19.87 -15.22 0.36
N GLU A 93 -20.21 -16.50 0.37
CA GLU A 93 -21.17 -17.10 1.29
C GLU A 93 -20.66 -17.07 2.73
N GLN A 94 -19.40 -17.46 2.95
CA GLN A 94 -18.75 -17.40 4.26
C GLN A 94 -18.69 -15.95 4.78
N ALA A 95 -18.38 -14.99 3.91
CA ALA A 95 -18.32 -13.58 4.29
C ALA A 95 -19.69 -13.01 4.70
N VAL A 96 -20.78 -13.44 4.06
CA VAL A 96 -22.16 -13.08 4.45
C VAL A 96 -22.47 -13.63 5.84
N THR A 97 -22.18 -14.91 6.09
CA THR A 97 -22.41 -15.54 7.39
C THR A 97 -21.62 -14.84 8.50
N ILE A 98 -20.33 -14.58 8.29
CA ILE A 98 -19.47 -13.87 9.27
C ILE A 98 -20.03 -12.48 9.57
N ARG A 99 -20.48 -11.73 8.56
CA ARG A 99 -21.09 -10.41 8.78
C ARG A 99 -22.39 -10.50 9.58
N ARG A 100 -23.24 -11.49 9.28
CA ARG A 100 -24.49 -11.71 10.01
C ARG A 100 -24.22 -12.05 11.47
N ASP A 101 -23.28 -12.96 11.72
CA ASP A 101 -22.94 -13.41 13.06
C ASP A 101 -22.30 -12.30 13.89
N ARG A 102 -21.42 -11.50 13.27
CA ARG A 102 -20.88 -10.27 13.91
C ARG A 102 -21.98 -9.27 14.25
N THR A 103 -22.93 -9.06 13.34
CA THR A 103 -24.06 -8.17 13.60
C THR A 103 -24.92 -8.69 14.75
N ALA A 104 -25.22 -9.99 14.75
CA ALA A 104 -25.98 -10.62 15.82
C ALA A 104 -25.25 -10.54 17.17
N GLN A 105 -23.92 -10.74 17.17
CA GLN A 105 -23.10 -10.57 18.36
C GLN A 105 -23.11 -9.12 18.86
N TYR A 106 -22.89 -8.15 17.98
CA TYR A 106 -22.99 -6.73 18.32
C TYR A 106 -24.36 -6.38 18.91
N MET A 107 -25.46 -6.86 18.33
CA MET A 107 -26.80 -6.61 18.86
C MET A 107 -27.01 -7.22 20.26
N ARG A 108 -26.44 -8.41 20.52
CA ARG A 108 -26.45 -9.00 21.87
C ARG A 108 -25.65 -8.16 22.85
N ASP A 109 -24.46 -7.72 22.47
CA ASP A 109 -23.56 -6.92 23.31
C ASP A 109 -24.11 -5.50 23.55
N ALA A 110 -24.84 -4.94 22.58
CA ALA A 110 -25.48 -3.63 22.68
C ALA A 110 -26.78 -3.65 23.51
N TYR A 111 -27.43 -4.81 23.64
CA TYR A 111 -28.70 -4.98 24.35
C TYR A 111 -28.55 -5.85 25.60
N THR A 112 -27.55 -5.55 26.43
CA THR A 112 -27.38 -6.18 27.75
C THR A 112 -28.24 -5.52 28.82
N ALA A 113 -28.48 -6.20 29.95
CA ALA A 113 -29.19 -5.63 31.08
C ALA A 113 -28.52 -4.35 31.61
N ASP A 114 -27.19 -4.33 31.64
CA ASP A 114 -26.40 -3.17 32.08
C ASP A 114 -26.49 -2.00 31.11
N LYS A 115 -26.35 -2.25 29.79
CA LYS A 115 -26.55 -1.23 28.75
C LYS A 115 -27.96 -0.63 28.78
N ARG A 116 -28.97 -1.47 29.08
CA ARG A 116 -30.36 -1.01 29.26
C ARG A 116 -30.50 -0.15 30.51
N ARG A 117 -29.91 -0.57 31.63
CA ARG A 117 -29.89 0.18 32.89
C ARG A 117 -29.22 1.55 32.73
N GLU A 118 -28.02 1.59 32.14
CA GLU A 118 -27.32 2.83 31.79
C GLU A 118 -28.18 3.75 30.92
N LYS A 119 -28.91 3.18 29.95
CA LYS A 119 -29.82 3.96 29.11
C LYS A 119 -30.96 4.56 29.94
N TYR A 120 -31.61 3.80 30.82
CA TYR A 120 -32.67 4.29 31.70
C TYR A 120 -32.16 5.39 32.64
N GLU A 121 -31.02 5.18 33.29
CA GLU A 121 -30.36 6.16 34.16
C GLU A 121 -30.03 7.45 33.40
N ARG A 122 -29.63 7.35 32.14
CA ARG A 122 -29.35 8.51 31.28
C ARG A 122 -30.60 9.23 30.78
N THR A 123 -31.68 8.53 30.48
CA THR A 123 -32.90 9.12 29.87
C THR A 123 -33.99 9.48 30.87
N GLY A 124 -33.85 9.09 32.15
CA GLY A 124 -34.73 9.54 33.23
C GLY A 124 -36.16 9.01 33.18
N HIS A 125 -36.35 7.79 32.66
CA HIS A 125 -37.62 7.06 32.79
C HIS A 125 -37.62 6.17 34.03
#